data_AF-A0AAW7IE37-F1
#
_entry.id   AF-A0AAW7IE37-F1
#
_cell.length_a   1.000
_cell.length_b   1.000
_cell.length_c   1.000
_cell.angle_alpha   90.00
_cell.angle_beta   90.00
_cell.angle_gamma   90.00
#
_symmetry.space_group_name_H-M   'P 1'
#
loop_
_entity.id
_entity.type
_entity.pdbx_description
1 polymer ?
#
loop_
_entity_poly.entity_id
_entity_poly.type
_entity_poly.pdbx_seq_one_letter_code
_entity_poly.pdbx_strand_id
1 'polypeptide(L)'
;MEKIMAEIQTITLSANTSTILVNGTGQRVWIQGNSFYLGGSDVNSNNGISIHGHDNLIDLGNITFGENIYAFSNHENTITVLYYSTAV
;
A
#
# COMPACT_ATOMS: atom_id res chain seq x y z
N MET A 1 -13.57 -13.81 -22.24
CA MET A 1 -13.81 -12.81 -21.18
C MET A 1 -12.73 -13.02 -20.15
N GLU A 2 -11.71 -12.15 -20.12
CA GLU A 2 -10.70 -12.23 -19.08
C GLU A 2 -11.36 -11.96 -17.72
N LYS A 3 -11.11 -12.84 -16.76
CA LYS A 3 -11.62 -12.71 -15.40
C LYS A 3 -10.91 -11.52 -14.75
N ILE A 4 -11.65 -10.49 -14.37
CA ILE A 4 -11.13 -9.45 -13.48
C ILE A 4 -10.76 -10.14 -12.17
N MET A 5 -9.47 -10.23 -11.89
CA MET A 5 -8.94 -10.75 -10.62
C MET A 5 -8.71 -9.54 -9.71
N ALA A 6 -9.67 -9.29 -8.82
CA ALA A 6 -9.47 -8.42 -7.69
C ALA A 6 -8.94 -9.24 -6.51
N GLU A 7 -7.86 -8.79 -5.88
CA GLU A 7 -7.27 -9.43 -4.72
C GLU A 7 -7.21 -8.43 -3.56
N ILE A 8 -7.65 -8.86 -2.39
CA ILE A 8 -7.57 -8.08 -1.16
C ILE A 8 -6.55 -8.74 -0.25
N GLN A 9 -5.61 -7.94 0.24
CA GLN A 9 -4.61 -8.34 1.21
C GLN A 9 -4.67 -7.41 2.42
N THR A 10 -4.53 -7.98 3.61
CA THR A 10 -4.32 -7.22 4.84
C THR A 10 -2.87 -7.35 5.26
N ILE A 11 -2.22 -6.22 5.53
CA ILE A 11 -0.81 -6.13 5.91
C ILE A 11 -0.72 -5.47 7.28
N THR A 12 -0.06 -6.15 8.22
CA THR A 12 0.28 -5.56 9.52
C THR A 12 1.60 -4.82 9.42
N LEU A 13 1.60 -3.54 9.76
CA LEU A 13 2.79 -2.72 9.95
C LEU A 13 3.19 -2.82 11.41
N SER A 14 4.27 -3.55 11.69
CA SER A 14 4.89 -3.52 13.01
C SER A 14 5.42 -2.13 13.32
N ALA A 15 5.29 -1.71 14.58
CA ALA A 15 5.72 -0.40 15.03
C ALA A 15 7.20 -0.18 14.72
N ASN A 16 7.52 1.01 14.20
CA ASN A 16 8.86 1.49 13.93
C ASN A 16 9.66 0.62 12.94
N THR A 17 8.97 -0.09 12.04
CA THR A 17 9.59 -0.97 11.04
C THR A 17 9.08 -0.63 9.65
N SER A 18 9.99 -0.34 8.72
CA SER A 18 9.66 -0.24 7.29
C SER A 18 9.26 -1.62 6.76
N THR A 19 8.07 -1.70 6.18
CA THR A 19 7.44 -2.95 5.73
C THR A 19 7.04 -2.81 4.27
N ILE A 20 7.24 -3.85 3.46
CA ILE A 20 6.72 -3.86 2.07
C ILE A 20 5.20 -3.84 2.15
N LEU A 21 4.58 -2.80 1.57
CA LEU A 21 3.14 -2.69 1.46
C LEU A 21 2.63 -3.24 0.13
N VAL A 22 3.37 -2.99 -0.95
CA VAL A 22 2.97 -3.40 -2.31
C VAL A 22 4.18 -3.94 -3.05
N ASN A 23 4.01 -5.11 -3.68
CA ASN A 23 4.91 -5.60 -4.70
C ASN A 23 4.25 -5.38 -6.07
N GLY A 24 4.91 -4.62 -6.94
CA GLY A 24 4.38 -4.21 -8.22
C GLY A 24 4.17 -5.39 -9.16
N THR A 25 2.91 -5.56 -9.59
CA THR A 25 2.46 -6.60 -10.52
C THR A 25 1.87 -6.00 -11.81
N GLY A 26 2.06 -4.70 -12.04
CA GLY A 26 1.39 -3.95 -13.11
C GLY A 26 -0.10 -3.67 -12.85
N GLN A 27 -0.65 -4.15 -11.73
CA GLN A 27 -2.04 -3.89 -11.33
C GLN A 27 -2.21 -2.52 -10.69
N ARG A 28 -3.45 -2.03 -10.70
CA ARG A 28 -3.83 -0.83 -9.98
C ARG A 28 -4.06 -1.16 -8.50
N VAL A 29 -3.65 -0.25 -7.62
CA VAL A 29 -3.69 -0.48 -6.18
C VAL A 29 -4.46 0.61 -5.46
N TRP A 30 -5.44 0.19 -4.65
CA TRP A 30 -6.05 1.03 -3.62
C TRP A 30 -5.59 0.57 -2.24
N ILE A 31 -5.42 1.53 -1.33
CA ILE A 31 -5.08 1.26 0.06
C ILE A 31 -6.07 1.93 1.01
N GLN A 32 -6.28 1.31 2.17
CA GLN A 32 -7.06 1.85 3.27
C GLN A 32 -6.39 1.48 4.61
N GLY A 33 -6.30 2.44 5.54
CA GLY A 33 -5.77 2.18 6.87
C GLY A 33 -5.65 3.44 7.71
N ASN A 34 -5.16 3.31 8.96
CA ASN A 34 -4.91 4.46 9.85
C ASN A 34 -3.77 5.35 9.33
N SER A 35 -3.19 6.17 10.19
CA SER A 35 -2.04 6.99 9.84
C SER A 35 -0.76 6.17 9.64
N PHE A 36 -0.05 6.37 8.53
CA PHE A 36 1.26 5.76 8.25
C PHE A 36 2.05 6.65 7.27
N TYR A 37 3.25 6.22 6.92
CA TYR A 37 4.15 6.89 5.99
C TYR A 37 4.45 5.99 4.82
N LEU A 38 4.33 6.48 3.58
CA LEU A 38 4.69 5.76 2.35
C LEU A 38 6.04 6.21 1.80
N GLY A 39 6.80 5.29 1.22
CA GLY A 39 8.07 5.62 0.58
C GLY A 39 8.83 4.40 0.04
N GLY A 40 10.14 4.59 -0.15
CA GLY A 40 11.08 3.53 -0.51
C GLY A 40 11.50 2.65 0.68
N SER A 41 12.47 1.75 0.46
CA SER A 41 12.84 0.67 1.41
C SER A 41 13.11 1.10 2.84
N ASP A 42 13.68 2.29 3.05
CA ASP A 42 14.04 2.81 4.38
C ASP A 42 13.12 3.96 4.84
N VAL A 43 11.83 3.89 4.45
CA VAL A 43 10.83 4.89 4.83
C VAL A 43 10.66 4.95 6.34
N ASN A 44 10.55 6.17 6.86
CA ASN A 44 10.25 6.49 8.25
C ASN A 44 9.51 7.83 8.34
N SER A 45 9.22 8.29 9.56
CA SER A 45 8.48 9.53 9.81
C SER A 45 9.19 10.81 9.34
N ASN A 46 10.49 10.79 9.05
CA ASN A 46 11.23 11.95 8.59
C ASN A 46 11.31 12.09 7.06
N ASN A 47 11.16 11.00 6.32
CA ASN A 47 11.35 10.97 4.86
C ASN A 47 10.13 10.48 4.08
N GLY A 48 9.13 9.89 4.75
CA GLY A 48 7.95 9.33 4.12
C GLY A 48 6.84 10.34 3.88
N ILE A 49 6.00 10.05 2.88
CA ILE A 49 4.77 10.79 2.63
C ILE A 49 3.76 10.37 3.69
N SER A 50 3.35 11.33 4.52
CA SER A 50 2.39 11.06 5.57
C SER A 50 0.98 10.87 5.01
N ILE A 51 0.42 9.70 5.28
CA ILE A 51 -0.94 9.32 4.91
C ILE A 51 -1.79 9.31 6.17
N HIS A 52 -2.92 10.01 6.11
CA HIS A 52 -3.89 10.13 7.21
C HIS A 52 -5.30 9.99 6.63
N GLY A 53 -5.93 8.84 6.81
CA GLY A 53 -7.25 8.62 6.23
C GLY A 53 -7.86 7.27 6.61
N HIS A 54 -8.29 7.14 7.87
CA HIS A 54 -8.93 5.91 8.39
C HIS A 54 -10.08 5.42 7.51
N ASP A 55 -10.93 6.34 7.04
CA ASP A 55 -12.12 6.03 6.23
C ASP A 55 -11.92 6.34 4.74
N ASN A 56 -10.71 6.72 4.33
CA ASN A 56 -10.43 7.12 2.96
C ASN A 56 -9.75 5.98 2.20
N LEU A 57 -10.25 5.72 0.98
CA LEU A 57 -9.53 4.93 -0.01
C LEU A 57 -8.55 5.83 -0.74
N ILE A 58 -7.30 5.40 -0.83
CA ILE A 58 -6.25 6.12 -1.54
C ILE A 58 -5.84 5.30 -2.75
N ASP A 59 -5.91 5.92 -3.92
CA ASP A 59 -5.49 5.32 -5.18
C ASP A 59 -4.01 5.57 -5.42
N LEU A 60 -3.22 4.51 -5.44
CA LEU A 60 -1.79 4.56 -5.77
C LEU A 60 -1.54 4.43 -7.28
N GLY A 61 -2.58 4.17 -8.07
CA GLY A 61 -2.45 3.94 -9.51
C GLY A 61 -1.83 2.57 -9.82
N ASN A 62 -1.32 2.43 -11.04
CA ASN A 62 -0.67 1.21 -11.50
C ASN A 62 0.76 1.16 -10.95
N ILE A 63 1.13 0.05 -10.31
CA ILE A 63 2.49 -0.14 -9.78
C ILE A 63 3.28 -1.05 -10.72
N THR A 64 4.39 -0.54 -11.25
CA THR A 64 5.19 -1.24 -12.27
C THR A 64 5.74 -2.56 -11.74
N PHE A 65 5.88 -3.56 -12.63
CA PHE A 65 6.49 -4.83 -12.25
C PHE A 65 7.85 -4.68 -11.58
N GLY A 66 7.99 -5.28 -10.39
CA GLY A 66 9.25 -5.27 -9.63
C GLY A 66 9.50 -4.00 -8.81
N GLU A 67 8.61 -3.01 -8.86
CA GLU A 67 8.67 -1.86 -7.95
C GLU A 67 8.00 -2.20 -6.62
N ASN A 68 8.68 -1.91 -5.51
CA ASN A 68 8.12 -2.09 -4.17
C ASN A 68 7.78 -0.73 -3.56
N ILE A 69 6.60 -0.65 -2.96
CA ILE A 69 6.23 0.48 -2.09
C ILE A 69 6.29 -0.02 -0.65
N TYR A 70 6.93 0.77 0.19
CA TYR A 70 7.08 0.48 1.61
C TYR A 70 6.21 1.41 2.44
N ALA A 71 5.82 0.92 3.60
CA ALA A 71 5.09 1.67 4.60
C ALA A 71 5.77 1.57 5.97
N PHE A 72 5.66 2.64 6.74
CA PHE A 72 6.16 2.74 8.10
C PHE A 72 5.08 3.34 9.01
N SER A 73 4.98 2.83 10.23
CA SER A 73 4.10 3.37 11.26
C SER A 73 4.84 3.47 12.58
N ASN A 74 4.55 4.52 13.37
CA ASN A 74 5.11 4.68 14.72
C ASN A 74 4.47 3.73 15.74
N HIS A 75 3.38 3.06 15.37
CA HIS A 75 2.60 2.13 16.19
C HIS A 75 2.14 0.94 15.34
N GLU A 76 1.76 -0.16 16.00
CA GLU A 76 1.13 -1.29 15.32
C GLU A 76 -0.08 -0.80 14.53
N ASN A 77 -0.13 -1.12 13.25
CA ASN A 77 -1.17 -0.66 12.34
C ASN A 77 -1.50 -1.75 11.31
N THR A 78 -2.71 -1.71 10.77
CA THR A 78 -3.19 -2.67 9.79
C THR A 78 -3.68 -1.92 8.57
N ILE A 79 -3.15 -2.27 7.41
CA ILE A 79 -3.49 -1.67 6.11
C ILE A 79 -4.16 -2.73 5.25
N THR A 80 -5.27 -2.39 4.63
CA THR A 80 -5.90 -3.18 3.58
C THR A 80 -5.44 -2.66 2.22
N VAL A 81 -5.02 -3.58 1.36
CA VAL A 81 -4.56 -3.33 0.00
C VAL A 81 -5.48 -4.08 -0.95
N LEU A 82 -6.02 -3.38 -1.95
CA LEU A 82 -6.83 -3.93 -3.02
C LEU A 82 -6.08 -3.81 -4.34
N TYR A 83 -5.74 -4.94 -4.93
CA TYR A 83 -5.19 -5.05 -6.28
C TYR A 83 -6.31 -5.32 -7.26
N TYR A 84 -6.36 -4.58 -8.36
CA TYR A 84 -7.34 -4.82 -9.41
C TYR A 84 -6.82 -4.39 -10.78
N SER A 85 -7.42 -4.98 -11.82
CA SER A 85 -7.21 -4.59 -13.21
C SER A 85 -8.52 -4.06 -13.77
N THR A 86 -8.50 -2.92 -14.44
CA THR A 86 -9.66 -2.48 -15.22
C THR A 86 -9.73 -3.35 -16.48
N ALA A 87 -10.90 -3.94 -16.75
CA ALA A 87 -11.13 -4.57 -18.06
C ALA A 87 -11.01 -3.48 -19.15
N VAL A 88 -10.22 -3.77 -20.18
CA VAL A 88 -10.15 -2.96 -21.41
C VAL A 88 -11.27 -3.39 -22.35
#